data_AF-A0A931ZCK6-F1
#
_entry.id   AF-A0A931ZCK6-F1
#
_cell.length_a   1.000
_cell.length_b   1.000
_cell.length_c   1.000
_cell.angle_alpha   90.00
_cell.angle_beta   90.00
_cell.angle_gamma   90.00
#
_symmetry.space_group_name_H-M   'P 1'
#
loop_
_entity.id
_entity.type
_entity.pdbx_description
1 polymer ?
#
loop_
_entity_poly.entity_id
_entity_poly.type
_entity_poly.pdbx_seq_one_letter_code
_entity_poly.pdbx_strand_id
1 'polypeptide(L)'
;MRILALILALVSAAASVAAGDARVPGSTDARAATTEVRIVRVFTGWREASSFKRISEYFTGREDTGGEVVLRTQPAARGGYYFLVRTDNDGPARDARFRLEVVTPGATEPRHFDFATHLPAGNEVYQLGLTGADWPASTVSPMAWKLELVDAAGAPIATEKSYLWEKPAK
;
A
#
# COMPACT_ATOMS: atom_id res chain seq x y z
N MET A 1 27.42 -41.58 -5.13
CA MET A 1 26.34 -40.70 -4.62
C MET A 1 26.74 -39.27 -4.93
N ARG A 2 25.87 -38.51 -5.62
CA ARG A 2 26.05 -37.20 -6.29
C ARG A 2 26.09 -37.29 -7.81
N ILE A 3 24.90 -37.31 -8.41
CA ILE A 3 24.68 -36.96 -9.81
C ILE A 3 23.88 -35.65 -9.78
N LEU A 4 24.49 -34.62 -10.35
CA LEU A 4 23.97 -33.27 -10.51
C LEU A 4 22.95 -33.29 -11.66
N ALA A 5 21.68 -32.94 -11.39
CA ALA A 5 20.68 -32.77 -12.44
C ALA A 5 20.51 -31.26 -12.71
N LEU A 6 21.07 -30.80 -13.82
CA LEU A 6 20.83 -29.50 -14.43
C LEU A 6 19.81 -29.73 -15.55
N ILE A 7 18.57 -29.28 -15.39
CA ILE A 7 17.56 -29.29 -16.47
C ILE A 7 17.23 -27.85 -16.80
N LEU A 8 17.78 -27.42 -17.94
CA LEU A 8 17.46 -26.21 -18.67
C LEU A 8 16.21 -26.51 -19.52
N ALA A 9 15.05 -25.94 -19.17
CA ALA A 9 13.87 -26.02 -20.03
C ALA A 9 13.77 -24.76 -20.89
N LEU A 10 14.22 -24.90 -22.13
CA LEU A 10 13.99 -23.98 -23.24
C LEU A 10 12.57 -24.25 -23.77
N VAL A 11 11.64 -23.30 -23.66
CA VAL A 11 10.35 -23.40 -24.37
C VAL A 11 10.42 -22.50 -25.60
N SER A 12 10.47 -23.16 -26.74
CA SER A 12 10.50 -22.57 -28.08
C SER A 12 9.13 -22.03 -28.46
N ALA A 13 9.10 -20.84 -29.05
CA ALA A 13 7.92 -20.28 -29.71
C ALA A 13 7.63 -21.05 -31.01
N ALA A 14 6.37 -21.41 -31.23
CA ALA A 14 5.87 -21.87 -32.52
C ALA A 14 4.93 -20.81 -33.07
N ALA A 15 5.35 -20.14 -34.15
CA ALA A 15 4.48 -19.33 -34.99
C ALA A 15 3.78 -20.28 -35.98
N SER A 16 2.44 -20.29 -35.98
CA SER A 16 1.64 -20.97 -37.00
C SER A 16 0.94 -19.91 -37.85
N VAL A 17 1.31 -19.83 -39.13
CA VAL A 17 0.57 -19.09 -40.15
C VAL A 17 -0.51 -20.00 -40.71
N ALA A 18 -1.76 -19.58 -40.59
CA ALA A 18 -2.87 -20.11 -41.37
C ALA A 18 -3.66 -18.93 -41.94
N ALA A 19 -3.64 -18.78 -43.26
CA ALA A 19 -4.55 -17.93 -44.00
C ALA A 19 -5.75 -18.80 -44.44
N GLY A 20 -6.97 -18.36 -44.16
CA GLY A 20 -8.17 -19.06 -44.62
C GLY A 20 -9.46 -18.65 -43.95
N ASP A 21 -10.09 -17.65 -44.57
CA ASP A 21 -11.54 -17.51 -44.76
C ASP A 21 -12.43 -16.88 -43.67
N ALA A 22 -13.37 -16.09 -44.18
CA ALA A 22 -14.18 -15.13 -43.47
C ALA A 22 -15.36 -15.77 -42.71
N ARG A 23 -15.41 -15.52 -41.40
CA ARG A 23 -16.67 -15.36 -40.65
C ARG A 23 -16.37 -14.51 -39.42
N VAL A 24 -17.08 -13.40 -39.27
CA VAL A 24 -17.05 -12.57 -38.06
C VAL A 24 -18.17 -13.06 -37.13
N PRO A 25 -17.88 -13.88 -36.10
CA PRO A 25 -18.65 -13.88 -34.88
C PRO A 25 -18.00 -12.87 -33.93
N GLY A 26 -18.80 -11.97 -33.37
CA GLY A 26 -18.36 -10.88 -32.52
C GLY A 26 -17.35 -11.34 -31.47
N SER A 27 -16.15 -10.74 -31.54
CA SER A 27 -15.18 -10.76 -30.46
C SER A 27 -15.75 -9.93 -29.31
N THR A 28 -16.61 -10.53 -28.50
CA THR A 28 -16.69 -10.13 -27.10
C THR A 28 -15.37 -10.58 -26.48
N ASP A 29 -14.32 -9.79 -26.70
CA ASP A 29 -13.18 -9.78 -25.80
C ASP A 29 -13.75 -9.36 -24.46
N ALA A 30 -14.15 -10.35 -23.66
CA ALA A 30 -14.31 -10.19 -22.23
C ALA A 30 -12.93 -9.83 -21.71
N ARG A 31 -12.61 -8.53 -21.79
CA ARG A 31 -11.48 -7.90 -21.13
C ARG A 31 -11.67 -8.31 -19.68
N ALA A 32 -10.89 -9.29 -19.21
CA ALA A 32 -10.91 -9.69 -17.82
C ALA A 32 -10.85 -8.40 -17.00
N ALA A 33 -11.91 -8.12 -16.24
CA ALA A 33 -11.99 -6.91 -15.46
C ALA A 33 -10.82 -6.97 -14.48
N THR A 34 -9.78 -6.19 -14.76
CA THR A 34 -8.66 -6.07 -13.83
C THR A 34 -9.25 -5.47 -12.57
N THR A 35 -9.23 -6.22 -11.47
CA THR A 35 -9.52 -5.66 -10.15
C THR A 35 -8.50 -4.55 -9.90
N GLU A 36 -8.95 -3.32 -10.04
CA GLU A 36 -8.10 -2.15 -9.84
C GLU A 36 -8.09 -1.80 -8.36
N VAL A 37 -6.90 -1.58 -7.82
CA VAL A 37 -6.72 -0.95 -6.51
C VAL A 37 -5.98 0.34 -6.70
N ARG A 38 -6.53 1.40 -6.13
CA ARG A 38 -5.93 2.73 -6.16
C ARG A 38 -5.67 3.23 -4.75
N ILE A 39 -4.53 3.87 -4.57
CA ILE A 39 -4.33 4.82 -3.48
C ILE A 39 -4.87 6.15 -4.01
N VAL A 40 -6.07 6.53 -3.57
CA VAL A 40 -6.78 7.72 -4.07
C VAL A 40 -6.10 8.99 -3.60
N ARG A 41 -5.65 8.99 -2.34
CA ARG A 41 -4.98 10.15 -1.73
C ARG A 41 -4.16 9.74 -0.53
N VAL A 42 -3.06 10.45 -0.31
CA VAL A 42 -2.25 10.40 0.90
C VAL A 42 -2.16 11.81 1.48
N PHE A 43 -2.61 11.98 2.72
CA PHE A 43 -2.31 13.18 3.50
C PHE A 43 -1.29 12.83 4.58
N THR A 44 -0.37 13.75 4.83
CA THR A 44 0.69 13.55 5.82
C THR A 44 0.64 14.66 6.86
N GLY A 45 0.95 14.32 8.11
CA GLY A 45 1.02 15.32 9.16
C GLY A 45 1.19 14.75 10.55
N TRP A 46 1.70 15.58 11.45
CA TRP A 46 1.72 15.27 12.87
C TRP A 46 0.30 15.24 13.44
N ARG A 47 0.04 14.30 14.34
CA ARG A 47 -1.19 14.22 15.12
C ARG A 47 -0.89 13.94 16.57
N GLU A 48 -1.52 14.73 17.43
CA GLU A 48 -1.47 14.54 18.87
C GLU A 48 -2.31 13.34 19.29
N ALA A 49 -1.98 12.73 20.44
CA ALA A 49 -2.77 11.62 20.99
C ALA A 49 -4.25 11.99 21.20
N SER A 50 -4.53 13.26 21.53
CA SER A 50 -5.89 13.78 21.69
C SER A 50 -6.69 13.79 20.39
N SER A 51 -6.04 13.86 19.22
CA SER A 51 -6.71 13.81 17.91
C SER A 51 -7.37 12.47 17.60
N PHE A 52 -7.09 11.42 18.38
CA PHE A 52 -7.68 10.09 18.25
C PHE A 52 -8.72 9.79 19.34
N LYS A 53 -8.86 10.65 20.35
CA LYS A 53 -9.85 10.44 21.41
C LYS A 53 -11.24 10.82 20.92
N ARG A 54 -12.19 9.90 21.05
CA ARG A 54 -13.61 10.13 20.76
C ARG A 54 -14.42 10.22 22.05
N ILE A 55 -15.62 10.81 21.95
CA ILE A 55 -16.48 10.99 23.13
C ILE A 55 -16.88 9.65 23.77
N SER A 56 -17.08 8.60 22.96
CA SER A 56 -17.40 7.24 23.38
C SER A 56 -16.35 6.62 24.30
N GLU A 57 -15.08 6.98 24.13
CA GLU A 57 -13.99 6.48 24.96
C GLU A 57 -14.10 6.97 26.41
N TYR A 58 -14.65 8.17 26.67
CA TYR A 58 -14.87 8.65 28.05
C TYR A 58 -15.90 7.80 28.80
N PHE A 59 -16.85 7.19 28.07
CA PHE A 59 -17.87 6.34 28.67
C PHE A 59 -17.45 4.86 28.72
N THR A 60 -16.60 4.41 27.81
CA THR A 60 -16.26 2.99 27.66
C THR A 60 -14.85 2.63 28.09
N GLY A 61 -13.95 3.61 28.22
CA GLY A 61 -12.52 3.41 28.46
C GLY A 61 -11.78 2.70 27.31
N ARG A 62 -12.43 2.50 26.15
CA ARG A 62 -11.87 1.79 24.99
C ARG A 62 -11.66 2.75 23.84
N GLU A 63 -10.53 2.60 23.14
CA GLU A 63 -10.26 3.36 21.93
C GLU A 63 -11.34 3.08 20.88
N ASP A 64 -11.85 4.16 20.30
CA ASP A 64 -12.82 4.12 19.21
C ASP A 64 -12.20 4.78 17.98
N THR A 65 -11.87 3.95 16.98
CA THR A 65 -11.28 4.41 15.72
C THR A 65 -12.35 4.90 14.73
N GLY A 66 -13.64 4.76 15.07
CA GLY A 66 -14.77 5.00 14.19
C GLY A 66 -14.73 4.09 12.97
N GLY A 67 -14.94 4.66 11.78
CA GLY A 67 -14.88 3.94 10.50
C GLY A 67 -13.51 3.99 9.84
N GLU A 68 -12.44 4.29 10.56
CA GLU A 68 -11.07 4.30 10.03
C GLU A 68 -10.25 3.16 10.66
N VAL A 69 -9.31 2.63 9.87
CA VAL A 69 -8.34 1.63 10.34
C VAL A 69 -7.08 2.33 10.82
N VAL A 70 -6.75 2.23 12.11
CA VAL A 70 -5.57 2.86 12.68
C VAL A 70 -4.46 1.83 12.92
N LEU A 71 -3.34 1.99 12.24
CA LEU A 71 -2.18 1.09 12.30
C LEU A 71 -0.97 1.88 12.79
N ARG A 72 -0.34 1.44 13.88
CA ARG A 72 0.76 2.18 14.52
C ARG A 72 1.99 1.30 14.66
N THR A 73 3.14 1.89 14.39
CA THR A 73 4.46 1.29 14.66
C THR A 73 4.64 0.96 16.15
N GLN A 74 4.17 1.84 17.04
CA GLN A 74 4.05 1.56 18.47
C GLN A 74 2.57 1.61 18.88
N PRO A 75 1.89 0.45 19.04
CA PRO A 75 0.44 0.39 19.25
C PRO A 75 -0.08 1.20 20.45
N ALA A 76 0.70 1.25 21.54
CA ALA A 76 0.34 1.98 22.76
C ALA A 76 0.53 3.50 22.66
N ALA A 77 1.32 3.99 21.70
CA ALA A 77 1.61 5.40 21.52
C ALA A 77 0.71 5.99 20.42
N ARG A 78 -0.27 6.84 20.78
CA ARG A 78 -1.18 7.45 19.79
C ARG A 78 -0.60 8.67 19.07
N GLY A 79 0.30 9.42 19.71
CA GLY A 79 0.93 10.59 19.10
C GLY A 79 2.02 10.20 18.11
N GLY A 80 2.08 10.88 16.97
CA GLY A 80 3.05 10.57 15.93
C GLY A 80 2.81 11.30 14.62
N TYR A 81 3.61 10.95 13.62
CA TYR A 81 3.44 11.41 12.25
C TYR A 81 2.64 10.39 11.46
N TYR A 82 1.54 10.83 10.87
CA TYR A 82 0.57 9.96 10.23
C TYR A 82 0.52 10.17 8.72
N PHE A 83 0.32 9.06 8.02
CA PHE A 83 -0.11 9.00 6.64
C PHE A 83 -1.58 8.56 6.64
N LEU A 84 -2.48 9.50 6.36
CA LEU A 84 -3.89 9.24 6.12
C LEU A 84 -4.05 8.81 4.66
N VAL A 85 -4.31 7.53 4.45
CA VAL A 85 -4.36 6.90 3.14
C VAL A 85 -5.79 6.51 2.82
N ARG A 86 -6.34 7.04 1.73
CA ARG A 86 -7.61 6.57 1.19
C ARG A 86 -7.36 5.60 0.06
N THR A 87 -7.93 4.40 0.15
CA THR A 87 -7.88 3.40 -0.92
C THR A 87 -9.25 3.23 -1.56
N ASP A 88 -9.24 2.74 -2.80
CA ASP A 88 -10.41 2.28 -3.53
C ASP A 88 -10.07 0.93 -4.16
N ASN A 89 -10.87 -0.10 -3.88
CA ASN A 89 -10.65 -1.47 -4.33
C ASN A 89 -11.90 -2.01 -5.04
N ASP A 90 -11.80 -2.17 -6.36
CA ASP A 90 -12.91 -2.61 -7.22
C ASP A 90 -13.09 -4.16 -7.21
N GLY A 91 -12.37 -4.88 -6.35
CA GLY A 91 -12.48 -6.33 -6.24
C GLY A 91 -12.66 -6.83 -4.81
N PRO A 92 -12.50 -8.15 -4.59
CA PRO A 92 -12.83 -8.76 -3.32
C PRO A 92 -11.89 -8.28 -2.20
N ALA A 93 -12.43 -8.35 -0.99
CA ALA A 93 -11.67 -8.09 0.22
C ALA A 93 -10.55 -9.12 0.38
N ARG A 94 -9.36 -8.69 0.80
CA ARG A 94 -8.16 -9.53 0.89
C ARG A 94 -7.13 -8.98 1.86
N ASP A 95 -6.25 -9.85 2.34
CA ASP A 95 -5.12 -9.41 3.14
C ASP A 95 -4.10 -8.68 2.28
N ALA A 96 -3.53 -7.62 2.85
CA ALA A 96 -2.58 -6.75 2.20
C ALA A 96 -1.61 -6.15 3.21
N ARG A 97 -0.62 -5.42 2.72
CA ARG A 97 0.35 -4.72 3.56
C ARG A 97 0.73 -3.39 2.94
N PHE A 98 0.78 -2.35 3.76
CA PHE A 98 1.45 -1.12 3.37
C PHE A 98 2.95 -1.23 3.68
N ARG A 99 3.78 -0.98 2.66
CA ARG A 99 5.21 -0.74 2.80
C ARG A 99 5.45 0.75 2.63
N LEU A 100 5.88 1.39 3.71
CA LEU A 100 6.15 2.82 3.75
C LEU A 100 7.66 3.04 3.87
N GLU A 101 8.20 3.83 2.95
CA GLU A 101 9.59 4.29 2.98
C GLU A 101 9.60 5.80 3.23
N VAL A 102 10.45 6.26 4.15
CA VAL A 102 10.51 7.67 4.56
C VAL A 102 11.94 8.16 4.68
N VAL A 103 12.23 9.32 4.10
CA VAL A 103 13.49 10.05 4.25
C VAL A 103 13.23 11.30 5.09
N THR A 104 13.83 11.35 6.28
CA THR A 104 13.80 12.53 7.16
C THR A 104 14.96 13.49 6.87
N PRO A 105 14.86 14.77 7.26
CA PRO A 105 15.99 15.70 7.16
C PRO A 105 17.27 15.14 7.79
N GLY A 106 18.36 15.20 7.04
CA GLY A 106 19.68 14.70 7.48
C GLY A 106 19.88 13.18 7.39
N ALA A 107 18.86 12.41 7.00
CA ALA A 107 19.02 10.98 6.75
C ALA A 107 19.68 10.73 5.38
N THR A 108 20.60 9.78 5.33
CA THR A 108 21.24 9.33 4.07
C THR A 108 20.52 8.15 3.42
N GLU A 109 19.71 7.43 4.19
CA GLU A 109 18.97 6.25 3.75
C GLU A 109 17.49 6.34 4.17
N PRO A 110 16.56 5.83 3.36
CA PRO A 110 15.16 5.70 3.76
C PRO A 110 14.98 4.75 4.95
N ARG A 111 14.07 5.11 5.86
CA ARG A 111 13.54 4.19 6.87
C ARG A 111 12.34 3.44 6.32
N HIS A 112 12.24 2.15 6.63
CA HIS A 112 11.18 1.26 6.15
C HIS A 112 10.21 0.90 7.28
N PHE A 113 8.91 0.88 6.98
CA PHE A 113 7.86 0.48 7.89
C PHE A 113 6.82 -0.37 7.17
N ASP A 114 6.34 -1.40 7.87
CA ASP A 114 5.35 -2.33 7.36
C ASP A 114 4.09 -2.31 8.23
N PHE A 115 2.93 -2.19 7.59
CA PHE A 115 1.62 -2.25 8.25
C PHE A 115 0.78 -3.33 7.61
N ALA A 116 0.59 -4.46 8.30
CA ALA A 116 -0.34 -5.48 7.86
C ALA A 116 -1.77 -4.97 7.98
N THR A 117 -2.61 -5.27 6.99
CA THR A 117 -4.00 -4.82 6.96
C THR A 117 -4.90 -5.81 6.22
N HIS A 118 -6.19 -5.66 6.44
CA HIS A 118 -7.20 -6.24 5.57
C HIS A 118 -7.73 -5.13 4.65
N LEU A 119 -7.66 -5.34 3.34
CA LEU A 119 -8.17 -4.42 2.32
C LEU A 119 -9.60 -4.83 1.96
N PRO A 120 -10.64 -4.08 2.38
CA PRO A 120 -12.02 -4.40 2.02
C PRO A 120 -12.31 -4.02 0.56
N ALA A 121 -13.46 -4.44 0.05
CA ALA A 121 -14.00 -3.93 -1.21
C ALA A 121 -14.50 -2.48 -1.03
N GLY A 122 -14.37 -1.66 -2.07
CA GLY A 122 -14.77 -0.25 -2.06
C GLY A 122 -13.76 0.68 -1.40
N ASN A 123 -14.27 1.75 -0.78
CA ASN A 123 -13.45 2.80 -0.18
C ASN A 123 -13.10 2.49 1.28
N GLU A 124 -11.84 2.69 1.65
CA GLU A 124 -11.38 2.54 3.03
C GLU A 124 -10.35 3.61 3.39
N VAL A 125 -10.26 3.95 4.67
CA VAL A 125 -9.36 4.99 5.18
C VAL A 125 -8.45 4.40 6.25
N TYR A 126 -7.15 4.48 5.99
CA TYR A 126 -6.10 4.02 6.90
C TYR A 126 -5.34 5.20 7.50
N GLN A 127 -5.04 5.10 8.79
CA GLN A 127 -4.16 6.01 9.51
C GLN A 127 -2.87 5.26 9.85
N LEU A 128 -1.84 5.38 9.01
CA LEU A 128 -0.55 4.74 9.23
C LEU A 128 0.33 5.65 10.08
N GLY A 129 0.53 5.28 11.35
CA GLY A 129 1.22 6.06 12.36
C GLY A 129 2.66 5.63 12.59
N LEU A 130 3.58 6.56 12.37
CA LEU A 130 4.94 6.52 12.90
C LEU A 130 4.90 7.17 14.29
N THR A 131 4.82 6.36 15.34
CA THR A 131 4.42 6.79 16.68
C THR A 131 5.47 6.50 17.74
N GLY A 132 5.37 7.21 18.87
CA GLY A 132 6.33 7.08 19.96
C GLY A 132 7.75 7.38 19.52
N ALA A 133 8.70 6.51 19.86
CA ALA A 133 10.11 6.70 19.50
C ALA A 133 10.39 6.54 18.00
N ASP A 134 9.44 6.05 17.20
CA ASP A 134 9.65 5.88 15.75
C ASP A 134 9.54 7.18 14.96
N TRP A 135 9.06 8.28 15.56
CA TRP A 135 9.10 9.61 14.95
C TRP A 135 9.73 10.64 15.89
N PRO A 136 10.72 11.43 15.43
CA PRO A 136 11.58 12.20 16.32
C PRO A 136 10.89 13.39 17.01
N ALA A 137 10.04 14.14 16.30
CA ALA A 137 9.33 15.30 16.85
C ALA A 137 8.18 15.76 15.94
N SER A 138 7.25 16.53 16.50
CA SER A 138 6.11 17.13 15.79
C SER A 138 6.49 18.17 14.74
N THR A 139 7.67 18.78 14.88
CA THR A 139 8.21 19.79 13.96
C THR A 139 8.95 19.17 12.78
N VAL A 140 9.18 17.86 12.79
CA VAL A 140 9.89 17.16 11.72
C VAL A 140 8.88 16.59 10.72
N SER A 141 9.00 17.04 9.48
CA SER A 141 8.30 16.47 8.32
C SER A 141 9.26 15.65 7.46
N PRO A 142 8.80 14.57 6.81
CA PRO A 142 9.59 13.85 5.83
C PRO A 142 9.93 14.74 4.64
N MET A 143 11.15 14.64 4.14
CA MET A 143 11.55 15.28 2.88
C MET A 143 11.01 14.51 1.69
N ALA A 144 11.05 13.18 1.75
CA ALA A 144 10.50 12.30 0.74
C ALA A 144 9.88 11.06 1.37
N TRP A 145 8.91 10.48 0.69
CA TRP A 145 8.29 9.22 1.06
C TRP A 145 7.78 8.48 -0.18
N LYS A 146 7.68 7.16 -0.06
CA LYS A 146 6.99 6.25 -0.98
C LYS A 146 6.16 5.27 -0.19
N LEU A 147 4.95 5.04 -0.67
CA LEU A 147 3.99 4.13 -0.09
C LEU A 147 3.59 3.11 -1.15
N GLU A 148 3.83 1.84 -0.87
CA GLU A 148 3.31 0.73 -1.67
C GLU A 148 2.25 0.00 -0.86
N LEU A 149 1.14 -0.33 -1.51
CA LEU A 149 0.22 -1.35 -1.03
C LEU A 149 0.56 -2.64 -1.78
N VAL A 150 0.88 -3.69 -1.04
CA VAL A 150 1.26 -4.99 -1.60
C VAL A 150 0.26 -6.06 -1.20
N ASP A 151 0.11 -7.07 -2.06
CA ASP A 151 -0.72 -8.24 -1.77
C ASP A 151 -0.02 -9.22 -0.79
N ALA A 152 -0.69 -10.34 -0.48
CA ALA A 152 -0.15 -11.38 0.39
C ALA A 152 1.14 -12.05 -0.14
N ALA A 153 1.37 -12.03 -1.46
CA ALA A 153 2.60 -12.52 -2.09
C ALA A 153 3.73 -11.46 -2.06
N GLY A 154 3.42 -10.24 -1.64
CA GLY A 154 4.36 -9.12 -1.57
C GLY A 154 4.51 -8.35 -2.89
N ALA A 155 3.64 -8.61 -3.88
CA ALA A 155 3.63 -7.89 -5.14
C ALA A 155 2.91 -6.54 -4.99
N PRO A 156 3.46 -5.44 -5.54
CA PRO A 156 2.81 -4.13 -5.46
C PRO A 156 1.52 -4.11 -6.28
N ILE A 157 0.42 -3.76 -5.62
CA ILE A 157 -0.91 -3.61 -6.22
C ILE A 157 -1.34 -2.14 -6.33
N ALA A 158 -0.71 -1.24 -5.57
CA ALA A 158 -0.80 0.21 -5.75
C ALA A 158 0.47 0.89 -5.20
N THR A 159 0.81 2.05 -5.74
CA THR A 159 1.98 2.83 -5.30
C THR A 159 1.67 4.32 -5.40
N GLU A 160 2.09 5.06 -4.38
CA GLU A 160 2.03 6.52 -4.33
C GLU A 160 3.31 7.06 -3.70
N LYS A 161 3.73 8.28 -4.03
CA LYS A 161 4.98 8.85 -3.53
C LYS A 161 4.98 10.37 -3.53
N SER A 162 5.81 10.94 -2.65
CA SER A 162 6.10 12.38 -2.66
C SER A 162 6.83 12.81 -3.93
N TYR A 163 6.72 14.09 -4.26
CA TYR A 163 7.42 14.69 -5.40
C TYR A 163 8.94 14.47 -5.39
N LEU A 164 9.59 14.51 -4.22
CA LEU A 164 11.04 14.36 -4.10
C LEU A 164 11.53 12.91 -4.14
N TRP A 165 10.63 11.93 -4.25
CA TRP A 165 11.01 10.52 -4.23
C TRP A 165 11.72 10.06 -5.51
N GLU A 166 11.25 10.53 -6.66
CA GLU A 166 11.90 10.26 -7.93
C GLU A 166 11.86 11.48 -8.82
N LYS A 167 12.78 11.51 -9.78
CA LYS A 167 12.79 12.55 -10.79
C LYS A 167 11.50 12.43 -11.63
N PRO A 168 10.76 13.53 -11.86
CA PRO A 168 9.63 13.51 -12.76
C PRO A 168 10.04 12.99 -14.14
N ALA A 169 9.18 12.18 -14.77
CA ALA A 169 9.34 11.85 -16.17
C ALA A 169 9.41 13.15 -17.00
N LYS A 170 10.28 13.18 -18.01
CA LYS A 170 10.40 14.30 -18.94
C LYS A 170 9.22 14.35 -19.91
#